data_AF-A0A9D4C8H5-F1
#
_entry.id   AF-A0A9D4C8H5-F1
#
_cell.length_a   1.000
_cell.length_b   1.000
_cell.length_c   1.000
_cell.angle_alpha   90.00
_cell.angle_beta   90.00
_cell.angle_gamma   90.00
#
_symmetry.space_group_name_H-M   'P 1'
#
loop_
_entity.id
_entity.type
_entity.pdbx_description
1 polymer ?
#
loop_
_entity_poly.entity_id
_entity_poly.type
_entity_poly.pdbx_seq_one_letter_code
_entity_poly.pdbx_strand_id
1 'polypeptide(L)' 'MHSAKSLNKLEQYRRRNNLRITGLQGDKEFQSSISVTLQVSSLLSTKLGLKVTQEDIDVAHR' A
#
# COMPACT_ATOMS: atom_id res chain seq x y z
N MET A 1 18.65 23.70 -10.68
CA MET A 1 18.96 22.35 -10.14
C MET A 1 18.33 22.22 -8.77
N HIS A 2 17.40 21.28 -8.57
CA HIS A 2 16.84 21.06 -7.24
C HIS A 2 17.86 20.35 -6.34
N SER A 3 17.98 20.79 -5.10
CA SER A 3 18.88 20.15 -4.13
C SER A 3 18.38 18.74 -3.77
N ALA A 4 19.29 17.81 -3.46
CA ALA A 4 18.93 16.46 -3.01
C ALA A 4 17.97 16.48 -1.79
N LYS A 5 18.08 17.49 -0.92
CA LYS A 5 17.16 17.71 0.21
C LYS A 5 15.74 18.04 -0.25
N SER A 6 15.59 18.85 -1.30
CA SER A 6 14.30 19.21 -1.88
C SER A 6 13.61 18.01 -2.54
N LEU A 7 14.39 17.18 -3.25
CA LEU A 7 13.90 15.94 -3.85
C LEU A 7 13.45 14.92 -2.80
N ASN A 8 14.19 14.77 -1.70
CA ASN A 8 13.81 13.88 -0.59
C ASN A 8 12.48 14.34 0.05
N LYS A 9 12.31 15.63 0.31
CA LYS A 9 11.04 16.16 0.83
C LYS A 9 9.87 15.87 -0.11
N LEU A 10 10.04 16.09 -1.41
CA LEU A 10 9.01 15.80 -2.40
C LEU A 10 8.62 14.32 -2.42
N GLU A 11 9.61 13.42 -2.37
CA GLU A 11 9.37 11.98 -2.30
C GLU A 11 8.63 11.58 -1.01
N GLN A 12 8.95 12.21 0.12
CA GLN A 12 8.23 11.98 1.38
C GLN A 12 6.78 12.45 1.28
N TYR A 13 6.52 13.62 0.69
CA TYR A 13 5.14 14.09 0.47
C TYR A 13 4.35 13.13 -0.43
N ARG A 14 4.98 12.64 -1.51
CA ARG A 14 4.35 11.68 -2.42
C ARG A 14 3.99 10.36 -1.74
N ARG A 15 4.80 9.92 -0.77
CA ARG A 15 4.60 8.64 -0.03
C ARG A 15 3.78 8.80 1.25
N ARG A 16 3.28 9.99 1.57
CA ARG A 16 2.60 10.26 2.85
C ARG A 16 1.39 9.36 3.09
N ASN A 17 0.70 8.97 2.03
CA ASN A 17 -0.47 8.08 2.09
C ASN A 17 -0.13 6.63 1.71
N ASN A 18 1.15 6.30 1.57
CA ASN A 18 1.58 4.95 1.20
C ASN A 18 1.85 4.15 2.47
N LEU A 19 1.24 2.98 2.56
CA LEU A 19 1.49 2.02 3.63
C LEU A 19 2.34 0.85 3.11
N ARG A 20 3.35 0.44 3.88
CA ARG A 20 4.11 -0.78 3.62
C ARG A 20 3.67 -1.88 4.59
N ILE A 21 3.15 -2.98 4.07
CA ILE A 21 2.73 -4.15 4.84
C ILE A 21 3.75 -5.26 4.63
N THR A 22 4.35 -5.77 5.71
CA THR A 22 5.35 -6.84 5.68
C THR A 22 4.82 -8.11 6.31
N GLY A 23 5.35 -9.27 5.91
CA GLY A 23 4.99 -10.57 6.51
C GLY A 23 3.66 -11.15 6.03
N LEU A 24 3.08 -10.62 4.94
CA LEU A 24 1.96 -11.25 4.25
C LEU A 24 2.37 -12.63 3.74
N GLN A 25 1.72 -13.67 4.27
CA GLN A 25 1.87 -15.04 3.80
C GLN A 25 1.14 -15.21 2.46
N GLY A 26 1.80 -15.83 1.48
CA GLY A 26 1.24 -16.07 0.14
C GLY A 26 2.35 -16.23 -0.90
N ASP A 27 2.08 -17.00 -1.96
CA ASP A 27 3.02 -17.30 -3.03
C ASP A 27 3.58 -16.03 -3.65
N LYS A 28 4.88 -16.03 -3.94
CA LYS A 28 5.62 -14.90 -4.55
C LYS A 28 5.24 -14.66 -6.01
N GLU A 29 4.36 -15.49 -6.57
CA GLU A 29 3.95 -15.37 -7.96
C GLU A 29 3.05 -14.16 -8.19
N PHE A 30 3.08 -13.66 -9.43
CA PHE A 30 2.37 -12.48 -9.89
C PHE A 30 0.91 -12.47 -9.42
N GLN A 31 0.60 -11.66 -8.42
CA GLN A 31 -0.76 -11.38 -8.01
C GLN A 31 -1.23 -10.12 -8.73
N SER A 32 -2.44 -10.15 -9.28
CA SER A 32 -3.04 -8.95 -9.87
C SER A 32 -3.24 -7.89 -8.77
N SER A 33 -3.14 -6.61 -9.12
CA SER A 33 -3.35 -5.52 -8.15
C SER A 33 -4.68 -5.64 -7.42
N ILE A 34 -5.73 -6.14 -8.11
CA ILE A 34 -7.06 -6.36 -7.54
C ILE A 34 -7.03 -7.41 -6.43
N SER A 35 -6.34 -8.54 -6.63
CA SER A 35 -6.28 -9.60 -5.61
C SER A 35 -5.49 -9.14 -4.39
N VAL A 36 -4.42 -8.35 -4.59
CA VAL A 36 -3.66 -7.74 -3.48
C VAL A 36 -4.53 -6.73 -2.71
N THR A 37 -5.30 -5.89 -3.40
CA THR A 37 -6.24 -4.94 -2.77
C THR A 37 -7.26 -5.67 -1.90
N LEU A 38 -7.85 -6.76 -2.40
CA LEU A 38 -8.80 -7.58 -1.63
C LEU A 38 -8.17 -8.20 -0.39
N GLN A 39 -6.94 -8.72 -0.50
CA GLN A 39 -6.21 -9.26 0.65
C GLN A 39 -5.92 -8.19 1.70
N VAL A 40 -5.50 -7.00 1.29
CA VAL A 40 -5.23 -5.87 2.20
C VAL A 40 -6.51 -5.42 2.90
N SER A 41 -7.59 -5.21 2.14
CA SER A 41 -8.91 -4.84 2.71
C SER A 41 -9.40 -5.88 3.73
N SER A 42 -9.28 -7.17 3.41
CA SER A 42 -9.65 -8.27 4.31
C SER A 42 -8.76 -8.30 5.57
N LEU A 43 -7.45 -8.10 5.42
CA LEU A 43 -6.51 -8.06 6.53
C LEU A 43 -6.85 -6.92 7.50
N LEU A 44 -7.05 -5.71 6.98
CA LEU A 44 -7.37 -4.52 7.80
C LEU A 44 -8.71 -4.69 8.52
N SER A 45 -9.71 -5.24 7.83
CA SER A 45 -11.01 -5.55 8.42
C SER A 45 -10.90 -6.57 9.53
N THR A 46 -10.17 -7.67 9.31
CA THR A 46 -10.09 -8.80 10.24
C THR A 46 -9.18 -8.52 11.44
N LYS A 47 -8.07 -7.80 11.24
CA LYS A 47 -7.05 -7.59 12.28
C LYS A 47 -7.22 -6.27 13.03
N LEU A 48 -7.75 -5.25 12.38
CA LEU A 48 -7.88 -3.91 12.95
C LEU A 48 -9.34 -3.45 13.09
N GLY A 49 -10.31 -4.21 12.58
CA GLY A 49 -11.73 -3.82 12.61
C GLY A 49 -12.06 -2.62 11.73
N LEU A 50 -11.17 -2.27 10.79
CA LEU A 50 -11.32 -1.13 9.91
C LEU A 50 -12.07 -1.53 8.64
N LYS A 51 -13.18 -0.84 8.34
CA LYS A 51 -13.87 -1.01 7.05
C LYS A 51 -13.13 -0.23 5.98
N VAL A 52 -12.31 -0.94 5.20
CA VAL A 52 -11.59 -0.41 4.04
C VAL A 52 -12.13 -1.12 2.82
N THR A 53 -12.67 -0.37 1.87
CA THR A 53 -13.18 -0.87 0.59
C THR A 53 -12.09 -0.79 -0.49
N GLN A 54 -12.37 -1.32 -1.69
CA GLN A 54 -11.43 -1.16 -2.81
C GLN A 54 -11.26 0.29 -3.25
N GLU A 55 -12.31 1.12 -3.09
CA GLU A 55 -12.30 2.54 -3.48
C GLU A 55 -11.38 3.38 -2.58
N ASP A 56 -11.05 2.87 -1.39
CA ASP A 56 -10.13 3.51 -0.44
C ASP A 56 -8.65 3.22 -0.77
N ILE A 57 -8.37 2.37 -1.77
CA ILE A 57 -7.02 1.91 -2.12
C ILE A 57 -6.74 2.24 -3.59
N ASP A 58 -5.97 3.31 -3.81
CA ASP A 58 -5.55 3.73 -5.15
C ASP A 58 -4.74 2.64 -5.88
N VAL A 59 -3.73 2.08 -5.22
CA VAL A 59 -2.83 1.07 -5.78
C VAL A 59 -2.34 0.12 -4.68
N ALA A 60 -2.49 -1.19 -4.92
CA ALA A 60 -1.82 -2.22 -4.14
C ALA A 60 -0.99 -3.13 -5.06
N HIS A 61 0.25 -3.40 -4.64
CA HIS A 61 1.18 -4.27 -5.35
C HIS A 61 2.12 -4.96 -4.35
N ARG A 62 2.79 -6.02 -4.80
CA ARG A 62 3.76 -6.80 -4.02
C ARG A 62 5.12 -6.80 -4.69
#